data_AF-A0A6M5IXJ5-F1
#
_entry.id   AF-A0A6M5IXJ5-F1
#
_cell.length_a   1.000
_cell.length_b   1.000
_cell.length_c   1.000
_cell.angle_alpha   90.00
_cell.angle_beta   90.00
_cell.angle_gamma   90.00
#
_symmetry.space_group_name_H-M   'P 1'
#
loop_
_entity.id
_entity.type
_entity.pdbx_description
1 polymer ?
#
loop_
_entity_poly.entity_id
_entity_poly.type
_entity_poly.pdbx_seq_one_letter_code
_entity_poly.pdbx_strand_id
1 'polypeptide(L)'
;MREPAATPRTPATTPRQKTTVPRPKTGEREARRPAASEGGPWWAGVRSSREDSAAGGGGADADATAPIDRPARTQIPEHPRPEVPKSTTAGAERARRKAAAAGVDTSTPARTGASARRELRRATKERRRYERAEARRFTQRSRRRRLAWTVVGASVAGLVLLVLLVAYSPLLAVRSIVVEGTSRLDAAAVTTALADEQGKPLALVDYGSIERDLAQFPLIASYSVEARPPNTLAVRIVERRPVAQVQTDSGFDLIDAAGVTVQQSATRLDGFPVLDLSGTTIGSPGFTAAAAVLTSLPDTLLSQVSLISGSTPDSVTMTFTGAGQRVVWGDADDSDLKALILERLIATQDPAAQVEYDVSSPQSPVIR
;
A
#
# COMPACT_ATOMS: atom_id res chain seq x y z
N MET A 1 -28.70 47.17 88.02
CA MET A 1 -27.58 46.22 88.19
C MET A 1 -27.72 45.17 87.08
N ARG A 2 -26.72 45.11 86.19
CA ARG A 2 -26.53 44.28 84.98
C ARG A 2 -27.28 44.68 83.69
N GLU A 3 -26.44 45.02 82.71
CA GLU A 3 -26.67 45.54 81.35
C GLU A 3 -27.22 44.50 80.36
N PRO A 4 -27.90 44.96 79.28
CA PRO A 4 -28.23 44.16 78.11
C PRO A 4 -27.30 44.41 76.89
N ALA A 5 -27.11 43.34 76.12
CA ALA A 5 -26.83 43.19 74.67
C ALA A 5 -26.20 44.36 73.86
N ALA A 6 -25.03 44.08 73.26
CA ALA A 6 -24.43 44.89 72.20
C ALA A 6 -24.60 44.23 70.80
N THR A 7 -25.23 44.97 69.91
CA THR A 7 -25.49 44.69 68.49
C THR A 7 -24.23 44.92 67.63
N PRO A 8 -24.00 44.16 66.54
CA PRO A 8 -22.87 44.37 65.64
C PRO A 8 -23.01 45.61 64.74
N ARG A 9 -21.91 46.35 64.56
CA ARG A 9 -21.79 47.51 63.66
C ARG A 9 -21.14 47.11 62.33
N THR A 10 -21.86 47.34 61.25
CA THR A 10 -21.38 47.45 59.86
C THR A 10 -20.61 48.76 59.67
N PRO A 11 -19.49 48.78 58.91
CA PRO A 11 -19.03 50.01 58.27
C PRO A 11 -19.45 50.09 56.80
N ALA A 12 -19.76 51.32 56.40
CA ALA A 12 -20.43 51.72 55.19
C ALA A 12 -19.50 51.85 53.96
N THR A 13 -20.18 51.74 52.82
CA THR A 13 -19.81 52.02 51.44
C THR A 13 -19.24 53.42 51.19
N THR A 14 -18.15 53.49 50.41
CA THR A 14 -17.65 54.71 49.74
C THR A 14 -17.73 54.52 48.21
N PRO A 15 -18.15 55.52 47.41
CA PRO A 15 -18.41 55.38 45.97
C PRO A 15 -17.26 55.87 45.06
N ARG A 16 -17.47 55.69 43.73
CA ARG A 16 -16.72 56.20 42.55
C ARG A 16 -15.47 55.36 42.17
N GLN A 17 -15.23 54.99 40.91
CA GLN A 17 -15.21 55.82 39.70
C GLN A 17 -15.60 55.04 38.43
N LYS A 18 -16.28 55.72 37.49
CA LYS A 18 -16.52 55.25 36.11
C LYS A 18 -15.23 55.43 35.30
N THR A 19 -14.65 54.33 34.83
CA THR A 19 -13.58 54.37 33.83
C THR A 19 -14.16 53.93 32.49
N THR A 20 -14.25 54.91 31.59
CA THR A 20 -14.61 54.79 30.19
C THR A 20 -13.50 54.03 29.45
N VAL A 21 -13.81 52.84 28.92
CA VAL A 21 -12.90 52.09 28.02
C VAL A 21 -13.25 52.42 26.57
N PRO A 22 -12.29 52.83 25.72
CA PRO A 22 -12.56 53.18 24.34
C PRO A 22 -12.72 51.94 23.44
N ARG A 23 -13.71 52.02 22.54
CA ARG A 23 -13.95 51.14 21.38
C ARG A 23 -12.70 51.02 20.49
N PRO A 24 -12.25 49.81 20.11
CA PRO A 24 -11.40 49.65 18.94
C PRO A 24 -12.21 49.71 17.66
N LYS A 25 -11.64 50.38 16.66
CA LYS A 25 -12.19 50.65 15.33
C LYS A 25 -12.25 49.36 14.50
N THR A 26 -13.39 49.17 13.84
CA THR A 26 -13.60 48.25 12.72
C THR A 26 -12.61 48.57 11.61
N GLY A 27 -11.65 47.67 11.38
CA GLY A 27 -10.77 47.67 10.23
C GLY A 27 -11.13 46.49 9.34
N GLU A 28 -11.77 46.77 8.22
CA GLU A 28 -11.96 45.84 7.11
C GLU A 28 -10.60 45.30 6.65
N ARG A 29 -10.37 44.01 6.84
CA ARG A 29 -9.32 43.26 6.13
C ARG A 29 -9.95 42.03 5.52
N GLU A 30 -10.11 42.14 4.22
CA GLU A 30 -10.47 41.13 3.25
C GLU A 30 -9.59 39.88 3.41
N ALA A 31 -10.16 38.84 4.02
CA ALA A 31 -9.52 37.53 4.13
C ALA A 31 -9.72 36.76 2.81
N ARG A 32 -8.65 36.69 2.03
CA ARG A 32 -8.50 35.76 0.91
C ARG A 32 -8.67 34.32 1.42
N ARG A 33 -9.63 33.61 0.83
CA ARG A 33 -9.75 32.14 0.88
C ARG A 33 -8.49 31.48 0.30
N PRO A 34 -7.83 30.53 0.98
CA PRO A 34 -7.10 29.48 0.29
C PRO A 34 -8.02 28.29 0.01
N ALA A 35 -7.92 27.80 -1.22
CA ALA A 35 -8.68 26.69 -1.76
C ALA A 35 -8.40 25.38 -1.02
N ALA A 36 -9.46 24.57 -0.88
CA ALA A 36 -9.38 23.17 -0.54
C ALA A 36 -8.46 22.46 -1.55
N SER A 37 -7.41 21.82 -1.06
CA SER A 37 -6.70 20.78 -1.81
C SER A 37 -7.14 19.45 -1.23
N GLU A 38 -7.78 18.66 -2.08
CA GLU A 38 -8.24 17.32 -1.83
C GLU A 38 -7.02 16.41 -1.63
N GLY A 39 -6.90 15.83 -0.43
CA GLY A 39 -5.92 14.80 -0.13
C GLY A 39 -6.33 13.49 -0.80
N GLY A 40 -5.55 13.05 -1.78
CA GLY A 40 -5.64 11.68 -2.31
C GLY A 40 -5.16 10.64 -1.28
N PRO A 41 -5.67 9.39 -1.34
CA PRO A 41 -5.36 8.36 -0.35
C PRO A 41 -3.90 7.89 -0.41
N TRP A 42 -3.34 7.65 0.78
CA TRP A 42 -1.93 7.39 1.08
C TRP A 42 -1.38 6.02 0.62
N TRP A 43 -2.15 5.20 -0.10
CA TRP A 43 -1.71 3.86 -0.56
C TRP A 43 -1.30 3.79 -2.04
N ALA A 44 -1.30 4.90 -2.77
CA ALA A 44 -0.87 4.94 -4.17
C ALA A 44 0.65 5.17 -4.30
N GLY A 45 1.46 4.10 -4.33
CA GLY A 45 2.89 4.27 -4.57
C GLY A 45 3.79 3.05 -4.50
N VAL A 46 3.50 1.95 -5.21
CA VAL A 46 4.54 0.97 -5.57
C VAL A 46 4.51 0.74 -7.08
N ARG A 47 5.43 1.40 -7.77
CA ARG A 47 5.82 1.03 -9.14
C ARG A 47 7.34 1.04 -9.21
N SER A 48 7.88 -0.12 -9.53
CA SER A 48 9.29 -0.44 -9.68
C SER A 48 9.99 0.48 -10.69
N SER A 49 11.01 1.22 -10.24
CA SER A 49 12.02 1.80 -11.12
C SER A 49 13.22 0.87 -11.16
N ARG A 50 13.44 0.24 -12.33
CA ARG A 50 14.77 -0.24 -12.73
C ARG A 50 15.59 1.00 -13.07
N GLU A 51 16.69 1.20 -12.38
CA GLU A 51 17.69 2.19 -12.76
C GLU A 51 18.74 1.53 -13.66
N ASP A 52 18.80 2.08 -14.88
CA ASP A 52 19.91 1.98 -15.80
C ASP A 52 21.17 2.60 -15.16
N SER A 53 22.26 1.84 -15.13
CA SER A 53 23.58 2.34 -14.74
C SER A 53 24.30 2.89 -15.98
N ALA A 54 24.63 4.18 -15.96
CA ALA A 54 25.53 4.82 -16.92
C ALA A 54 26.39 5.91 -16.25
N ALA A 55 27.68 5.59 -16.08
CA ALA A 55 28.85 6.48 -15.99
C ALA A 55 30.08 5.55 -16.09
N GLY A 56 31.13 5.75 -16.88
CA GLY A 56 31.73 6.96 -17.43
C GLY A 56 33.11 7.15 -16.80
N GLY A 57 34.19 6.71 -17.47
CA GLY A 57 35.57 6.96 -17.03
C GLY A 57 36.61 6.20 -17.86
N GLY A 58 37.36 6.94 -18.68
CA GLY A 58 38.28 6.39 -19.69
C GLY A 58 39.72 6.15 -19.23
N GLY A 59 40.48 5.49 -20.10
CA GLY A 59 41.93 5.34 -20.07
C GLY A 59 42.39 4.79 -21.41
N ALA A 60 43.19 5.58 -22.13
CA ALA A 60 43.78 5.26 -23.42
C ALA A 60 45.02 4.37 -23.24
N ASP A 61 45.25 3.45 -24.18
CA ASP A 61 46.57 3.20 -24.76
C ASP A 61 46.43 2.38 -26.05
N ALA A 62 47.26 2.74 -27.03
CA ALA A 62 47.35 2.17 -28.37
C ALA A 62 48.27 0.93 -28.39
N ASP A 63 48.00 -0.07 -29.23
CA ASP A 63 48.84 -0.42 -30.39
C ASP A 63 48.29 -1.64 -31.19
N ALA A 64 48.57 -1.63 -32.49
CA ALA A 64 48.87 -2.77 -33.39
C ALA A 64 47.88 -3.96 -33.64
N THR A 65 47.39 -3.97 -34.89
CA THR A 65 47.52 -5.08 -35.89
C THR A 65 46.61 -6.34 -35.83
N ALA A 66 45.59 -6.33 -36.71
CA ALA A 66 45.03 -7.38 -37.62
C ALA A 66 44.76 -8.85 -37.14
N PRO A 67 43.94 -9.67 -37.84
CA PRO A 67 42.99 -9.40 -38.93
C PRO A 67 41.52 -9.77 -38.59
N ILE A 68 40.60 -9.22 -39.38
CA ILE A 68 39.15 -9.48 -39.31
C ILE A 68 38.87 -10.91 -39.78
N ASP A 69 38.45 -11.77 -38.84
CA ASP A 69 37.93 -13.09 -39.15
C ASP A 69 36.45 -13.00 -39.53
N ARG A 70 36.11 -13.65 -40.64
CA ARG A 70 34.85 -13.56 -41.37
C ARG A 70 34.05 -14.82 -41.05
N PRO A 71 32.97 -14.77 -40.23
CA PRO A 71 32.03 -15.88 -40.22
C PRO A 71 31.09 -15.78 -41.41
N ALA A 72 31.09 -16.89 -42.16
CA ALA A 72 30.25 -17.30 -43.26
C ALA A 72 28.90 -16.57 -43.42
N ARG A 73 28.76 -15.98 -44.61
CA ARG A 73 27.52 -15.60 -45.27
C ARG A 73 26.54 -16.78 -45.27
N THR A 74 25.57 -16.78 -44.35
CA THR A 74 24.43 -17.69 -44.39
C THR A 74 23.65 -17.44 -45.68
N GLN A 75 23.66 -18.46 -46.54
CA GLN A 75 23.00 -18.47 -47.84
C GLN A 75 21.49 -18.35 -47.65
N ILE A 76 20.91 -17.29 -48.21
CA ILE A 76 19.48 -17.16 -48.43
C ILE A 76 19.14 -18.08 -49.62
N PRO A 77 18.25 -19.07 -49.49
CA PRO A 77 17.75 -19.80 -50.64
C PRO A 77 16.91 -18.85 -51.51
N GLU A 78 17.48 -18.48 -52.65
CA GLU A 78 16.85 -17.70 -53.71
C GLU A 78 15.75 -18.56 -54.37
N HIS A 79 14.48 -18.25 -54.09
CA HIS A 79 13.37 -18.83 -54.84
C HIS A 79 13.20 -18.07 -56.17
N PRO A 80 13.25 -18.76 -57.32
CA PRO A 80 13.30 -18.11 -58.62
C PRO A 80 11.95 -17.53 -59.04
N ARG A 81 12.07 -16.35 -59.65
CA ARG A 81 11.04 -15.60 -60.37
C ARG A 81 10.52 -16.46 -61.55
N PRO A 82 9.20 -16.57 -61.80
CA PRO A 82 8.72 -17.23 -63.01
C PRO A 82 8.93 -16.31 -64.21
N GLU A 83 9.91 -16.64 -65.04
CA GLU A 83 10.13 -16.06 -66.36
C GLU A 83 9.12 -16.59 -67.37
N VAL A 84 8.64 -15.65 -68.18
CA VAL A 84 7.84 -15.82 -69.39
C VAL A 84 8.71 -16.43 -70.51
N PRO A 85 8.30 -17.52 -71.18
CA PRO A 85 8.98 -17.95 -72.40
C PRO A 85 8.35 -17.26 -73.62
N LYS A 86 9.18 -16.48 -74.33
CA LYS A 86 8.94 -16.08 -75.72
C LYS A 86 9.46 -17.17 -76.66
N SER A 87 8.65 -17.40 -77.69
CA SER A 87 8.90 -18.05 -78.98
C SER A 87 10.35 -18.27 -79.43
N THR A 88 10.62 -19.49 -79.91
CA THR A 88 11.48 -19.72 -81.07
C THR A 88 10.81 -20.64 -82.08
N THR A 89 10.80 -20.14 -83.29
CA THR A 89 10.39 -20.71 -84.56
C THR A 89 11.46 -21.71 -85.04
N ALA A 90 11.09 -22.51 -86.05
CA ALA A 90 11.99 -23.30 -86.92
C ALA A 90 12.32 -24.73 -86.49
N GLY A 91 11.29 -25.58 -86.49
CA GLY A 91 11.37 -26.98 -86.91
C GLY A 91 10.40 -27.16 -88.08
N ALA A 92 10.78 -26.64 -89.24
CA ALA A 92 10.05 -26.84 -90.48
C ALA A 92 10.14 -28.31 -90.94
N GLU A 93 9.22 -28.69 -91.84
CA GLU A 93 9.59 -29.55 -92.97
C GLU A 93 9.65 -31.08 -92.75
N ARG A 94 8.51 -31.70 -92.37
CA ARG A 94 8.14 -33.07 -92.86
C ARG A 94 6.72 -33.50 -92.47
N ALA A 95 5.70 -32.77 -92.91
CA ALA A 95 4.34 -33.33 -92.99
C ALA A 95 3.50 -32.73 -94.12
N ARG A 96 4.15 -32.15 -95.14
CA ARG A 96 3.54 -31.88 -96.44
C ARG A 96 3.84 -33.03 -97.38
N ARG A 97 3.03 -34.09 -97.30
CA ARG A 97 2.60 -34.92 -98.44
C ARG A 97 1.67 -36.00 -97.90
N LYS A 98 0.37 -35.76 -98.10
CA LYS A 98 -0.74 -36.72 -98.29
C LYS A 98 -1.98 -36.32 -97.48
N ALA A 99 -2.70 -35.32 -97.99
CA ALA A 99 -4.16 -35.24 -97.94
C ALA A 99 -4.62 -33.99 -98.70
N ALA A 100 -4.26 -33.91 -99.99
CA ALA A 100 -5.08 -33.18 -100.94
C ALA A 100 -6.17 -34.16 -101.38
N ALA A 101 -7.34 -34.10 -100.73
CA ALA A 101 -8.65 -34.57 -101.20
C ALA A 101 -9.65 -34.57 -100.03
N ALA A 102 -10.27 -33.43 -99.74
CA ALA A 102 -11.62 -33.33 -99.19
C ALA A 102 -12.05 -31.87 -99.23
N GLY A 103 -13.24 -31.62 -99.77
CA GLY A 103 -13.74 -30.32 -100.18
C GLY A 103 -13.86 -29.28 -99.07
N VAL A 104 -13.79 -28.03 -99.51
CA VAL A 104 -14.06 -26.81 -98.78
C VAL A 104 -15.58 -26.69 -98.60
N ASP A 105 -16.06 -26.89 -97.37
CA ASP A 105 -17.37 -26.43 -96.95
C ASP A 105 -17.20 -25.29 -95.94
N THR A 106 -17.09 -24.07 -96.47
CA THR A 106 -17.40 -22.84 -95.75
C THR A 106 -18.90 -22.83 -95.43
N SER A 107 -19.26 -23.44 -94.31
CA SER A 107 -20.56 -23.29 -93.68
C SER A 107 -20.34 -22.66 -92.31
N THR A 108 -20.39 -21.33 -92.25
CA THR A 108 -20.81 -20.61 -91.05
C THR A 108 -22.25 -21.03 -90.77
N PRO A 109 -22.55 -21.85 -89.75
CA PRO A 109 -23.93 -22.08 -89.42
C PRO A 109 -24.43 -20.79 -88.80
N ALA A 110 -25.44 -20.19 -89.41
CA ALA A 110 -26.20 -19.10 -88.82
C ALA A 110 -26.61 -19.53 -87.42
N ARG A 111 -25.94 -18.99 -86.40
CA ARG A 111 -26.30 -19.20 -84.99
C ARG A 111 -27.73 -18.68 -84.86
N THR A 112 -28.69 -19.59 -84.77
CA THR A 112 -30.06 -19.24 -84.44
C THR A 112 -30.05 -18.38 -83.19
N GLY A 113 -30.71 -17.22 -83.21
CA GLY A 113 -30.73 -16.30 -82.08
C GLY A 113 -31.17 -16.96 -80.75
N ALA A 114 -31.84 -18.11 -80.81
CA ALA A 114 -32.20 -18.94 -79.67
C ALA A 114 -31.03 -19.68 -79.00
N SER A 115 -30.06 -20.21 -79.75
CA SER A 115 -28.91 -20.95 -79.19
C SER A 115 -27.92 -20.00 -78.50
N ALA A 116 -27.60 -18.88 -79.14
CA ALA A 116 -26.81 -17.80 -78.55
C ALA A 116 -27.46 -17.22 -77.28
N ARG A 117 -28.80 -17.06 -77.25
CA ARG A 117 -29.53 -16.60 -76.06
C ARG A 117 -29.49 -17.62 -74.92
N ARG A 118 -29.53 -18.93 -75.20
CA ARG A 118 -29.44 -19.99 -74.18
C ARG A 118 -28.03 -20.06 -73.57
N GLU A 119 -27.00 -19.89 -74.39
CA GLU A 119 -25.61 -19.88 -73.96
C GLU A 119 -25.28 -18.63 -73.15
N LEU A 120 -25.75 -17.45 -73.56
CA LEU A 120 -25.68 -16.22 -72.77
C LEU A 120 -26.42 -16.35 -71.43
N ARG A 121 -27.56 -17.04 -71.38
CA ARG A 121 -28.30 -17.33 -70.13
C ARG A 121 -27.56 -18.30 -69.21
N ARG A 122 -26.83 -19.28 -69.76
CA ARG A 122 -25.97 -20.19 -68.97
C ARG A 122 -24.73 -19.48 -68.46
N ALA A 123 -24.04 -18.73 -69.32
CA ALA A 123 -22.88 -17.93 -68.96
C ALA A 123 -23.21 -16.86 -67.90
N THR A 124 -24.38 -16.19 -67.99
CA THR A 124 -24.82 -15.25 -66.95
C THR A 124 -25.22 -15.93 -65.64
N LYS A 125 -25.80 -17.14 -65.68
CA LYS A 125 -26.05 -17.94 -64.46
C LYS A 125 -24.76 -18.41 -63.80
N GLU A 126 -23.77 -18.83 -64.57
CA GLU A 126 -22.46 -19.27 -64.09
C GLU A 126 -21.66 -18.11 -63.52
N ARG A 127 -21.65 -16.96 -64.20
CA ARG A 127 -21.07 -15.71 -63.69
C ARG A 127 -21.71 -15.28 -62.36
N ARG A 128 -23.05 -15.29 -62.27
CA ARG A 128 -23.75 -15.00 -61.00
C ARG A 128 -23.47 -16.03 -59.90
N ARG A 129 -23.21 -17.30 -60.24
CA ARG A 129 -22.81 -18.34 -59.26
C ARG A 129 -21.38 -18.12 -58.79
N TYR A 130 -20.48 -17.73 -59.68
CA TYR A 130 -19.09 -17.42 -59.37
C TYR A 130 -18.97 -16.17 -58.49
N GLU A 131 -19.68 -15.09 -58.85
CA GLU A 131 -19.78 -13.85 -58.05
C GLU A 131 -20.38 -14.12 -56.65
N ARG A 132 -21.40 -14.99 -56.55
CA ARG A 132 -21.96 -15.43 -55.25
C ARG A 132 -20.99 -16.31 -54.46
N ALA A 133 -20.17 -17.13 -55.11
CA ALA A 133 -19.18 -17.98 -54.45
C ALA A 133 -17.99 -17.16 -53.92
N GLU A 134 -17.54 -16.13 -54.65
CA GLU A 134 -16.55 -15.17 -54.18
C GLU A 134 -17.09 -14.30 -53.05
N ALA A 135 -18.31 -13.73 -53.19
CA ALA A 135 -18.95 -12.98 -52.11
C ALA A 135 -19.12 -13.84 -50.83
N ARG A 136 -19.40 -15.14 -50.98
CA ARG A 136 -19.42 -16.09 -49.85
C ARG A 136 -18.02 -16.31 -49.25
N ARG A 137 -16.95 -16.41 -50.03
CA ARG A 137 -15.57 -16.55 -49.51
C ARG A 137 -15.10 -15.31 -48.75
N PHE A 138 -15.41 -14.10 -49.25
CA PHE A 138 -15.07 -12.84 -48.58
C PHE A 138 -15.90 -12.61 -47.31
N THR A 139 -17.18 -12.98 -47.30
CA THR A 139 -18.03 -12.87 -46.11
C THR A 139 -17.87 -14.03 -45.11
N GLN A 140 -17.43 -15.22 -45.53
CA GLN A 140 -17.24 -16.36 -44.62
C GLN A 140 -16.06 -16.15 -43.68
N ARG A 141 -14.94 -15.59 -44.13
CA ARG A 141 -13.80 -15.28 -43.24
C ARG A 141 -14.16 -14.21 -42.21
N SER A 142 -14.87 -13.15 -42.61
CA SER A 142 -15.33 -12.12 -41.69
C SER A 142 -16.40 -12.63 -40.72
N ARG A 143 -17.34 -13.46 -41.17
CA ARG A 143 -18.36 -14.11 -40.32
C ARG A 143 -17.74 -15.10 -39.33
N ARG A 144 -16.78 -15.93 -39.76
CA ARG A 144 -16.06 -16.87 -38.87
C ARG A 144 -15.22 -16.13 -37.84
N ARG A 145 -14.53 -15.04 -38.22
CA ARG A 145 -13.82 -14.18 -37.27
C ARG A 145 -14.79 -13.57 -36.27
N ARG A 146 -15.89 -12.95 -36.73
CA ARG A 146 -16.92 -12.40 -35.83
C ARG A 146 -17.46 -13.46 -34.87
N LEU A 147 -17.79 -14.66 -35.38
CA LEU A 147 -18.25 -15.78 -34.55
C LEU A 147 -17.19 -16.22 -33.53
N ALA A 148 -15.93 -16.31 -33.93
CA ALA A 148 -14.83 -16.63 -33.03
C ALA A 148 -14.69 -15.56 -31.93
N TRP A 149 -14.74 -14.28 -32.28
CA TRP A 149 -14.72 -13.18 -31.31
C TRP A 149 -15.94 -13.17 -30.40
N THR A 150 -17.14 -13.49 -30.90
CA THR A 150 -18.33 -13.59 -30.05
C THR A 150 -18.27 -14.79 -29.12
N VAL A 151 -17.74 -15.93 -29.57
CA VAL A 151 -17.58 -17.12 -28.72
C VAL A 151 -16.53 -16.83 -27.64
N VAL A 152 -15.39 -16.25 -27.99
CA VAL A 152 -14.36 -15.84 -27.02
C VAL A 152 -14.93 -14.83 -26.02
N GLY A 153 -15.62 -13.80 -26.50
CA GLY A 153 -16.25 -12.80 -25.65
C GLY A 153 -17.30 -13.40 -24.72
N ALA A 154 -18.16 -14.30 -25.22
CA ALA A 154 -19.17 -15.00 -24.43
C ALA A 154 -18.53 -15.92 -23.39
N SER A 155 -17.45 -16.63 -23.73
CA SER A 155 -16.72 -17.48 -22.78
C SER A 155 -16.08 -16.66 -21.66
N VAL A 156 -15.44 -15.54 -21.97
CA VAL A 156 -14.86 -14.64 -20.95
C VAL A 156 -15.95 -14.05 -20.07
N ALA A 157 -17.03 -13.54 -20.67
CA ALA A 157 -18.17 -13.01 -19.91
C ALA A 157 -18.81 -14.08 -19.01
N GLY A 158 -18.97 -15.30 -19.52
CA GLY A 158 -19.48 -16.44 -18.76
C GLY A 158 -18.57 -16.82 -17.59
N LEU A 159 -17.25 -16.80 -17.79
CA LEU A 159 -16.28 -17.05 -16.72
C LEU A 159 -16.34 -15.97 -15.64
N VAL A 160 -16.40 -14.69 -16.02
CA VAL A 160 -16.54 -13.57 -15.08
C VAL A 160 -17.83 -13.70 -14.27
N LEU A 161 -18.95 -14.01 -14.94
CA LEU A 161 -20.23 -14.22 -14.28
C LEU A 161 -20.18 -15.39 -13.30
N LEU A 162 -19.53 -16.50 -13.67
CA LEU A 162 -19.34 -17.66 -12.79
C LEU A 162 -18.52 -17.29 -11.54
N VAL A 163 -17.41 -16.58 -11.71
CA VAL A 163 -16.56 -16.14 -10.59
C VAL A 163 -17.34 -15.24 -9.64
N LEU A 164 -18.12 -14.29 -10.16
CA LEU A 164 -18.98 -13.43 -9.35
C LEU A 164 -20.05 -14.24 -8.60
N LEU A 165 -20.72 -15.17 -9.26
CA LEU A 165 -21.72 -16.01 -8.59
C LEU A 165 -21.12 -16.83 -7.45
N VAL A 166 -19.90 -17.36 -7.62
CA VAL A 166 -19.20 -18.11 -6.57
C VAL A 166 -18.71 -17.18 -5.46
N ALA A 167 -18.09 -16.05 -5.78
CA ALA A 167 -17.52 -15.10 -4.81
C ALA A 167 -18.58 -14.50 -3.87
N TYR A 168 -19.80 -14.28 -4.37
CA TYR A 168 -20.93 -13.73 -3.61
C TYR A 168 -21.88 -14.83 -3.12
N SER A 169 -21.50 -16.11 -3.25
CA SER A 169 -22.30 -17.24 -2.79
C SER A 169 -22.20 -17.44 -1.27
N PRO A 170 -23.28 -17.95 -0.63
CA PRO A 170 -23.22 -18.46 0.76
C PRO A 170 -22.20 -19.59 0.96
N LEU A 171 -21.71 -20.21 -0.11
CA LEU A 171 -20.66 -21.23 -0.04
C LEU A 171 -19.32 -20.65 0.46
N LEU A 172 -19.02 -19.39 0.11
CA LEU A 172 -17.83 -18.67 0.56
C LEU A 172 -18.14 -17.69 1.69
N ALA A 173 -19.20 -17.94 2.45
CA ALA A 173 -19.53 -17.16 3.64
C ALA A 173 -18.52 -17.39 4.76
N VAL A 174 -18.22 -16.34 5.52
CA VAL A 174 -17.45 -16.40 6.75
C VAL A 174 -18.16 -17.31 7.74
N ARG A 175 -17.54 -18.43 8.10
CA ARG A 175 -18.02 -19.36 9.14
C ARG A 175 -17.11 -19.36 10.35
N SER A 176 -15.82 -19.22 10.13
CA SER A 176 -14.80 -19.20 11.19
C SER A 176 -14.10 -17.86 11.18
N ILE A 177 -14.01 -17.23 12.35
CA ILE A 177 -13.14 -16.08 12.59
C ILE A 177 -11.99 -16.58 13.47
N VAL A 178 -10.77 -16.45 12.98
CA VAL A 178 -9.56 -16.90 13.70
C VAL A 178 -8.82 -15.66 14.14
N VAL A 179 -8.75 -15.44 15.45
CA VAL A 179 -8.00 -14.32 16.04
C VAL A 179 -6.64 -14.84 16.50
N GLU A 180 -5.57 -14.23 16.01
CA GLU A 180 -4.19 -14.57 16.33
C GLU A 180 -3.48 -13.35 16.96
N GLY A 181 -2.48 -13.59 17.82
CA GLY A 181 -1.63 -12.53 18.39
C GLY A 181 -2.17 -11.85 19.65
N THR A 182 -3.24 -12.40 20.24
CA THR A 182 -3.76 -11.98 21.54
C THR A 182 -3.06 -12.72 22.69
N SER A 183 -2.70 -12.00 23.74
CA SER A 183 -2.07 -12.50 24.97
C SER A 183 -2.79 -11.99 26.23
N ARG A 184 -3.06 -10.69 26.32
CA ARG A 184 -3.81 -10.05 27.40
C ARG A 184 -5.24 -9.72 26.99
N LEU A 185 -5.47 -9.54 25.69
CA LEU A 185 -6.78 -9.35 25.10
C LEU A 185 -7.50 -10.70 24.97
N ASP A 186 -8.78 -10.74 25.33
CA ASP A 186 -9.60 -11.94 25.14
C ASP A 186 -10.00 -12.12 23.67
N ALA A 187 -9.51 -13.20 23.04
CA ALA A 187 -9.82 -13.55 21.66
C ALA A 187 -11.32 -13.81 21.43
N ALA A 188 -12.04 -14.29 22.44
CA ALA A 188 -13.47 -14.54 22.35
C ALA A 188 -14.27 -13.23 22.32
N ALA A 189 -13.87 -12.24 23.12
CA ALA A 189 -14.43 -10.89 23.08
C ALA A 189 -14.24 -10.23 21.70
N VAL A 190 -13.05 -10.36 21.11
CA VAL A 190 -12.78 -9.86 19.75
C VAL A 190 -13.66 -10.56 18.72
N THR A 191 -13.76 -11.89 18.79
CA THR A 191 -14.58 -12.67 17.85
C THR A 191 -16.07 -12.30 17.97
N THR A 192 -16.53 -12.02 19.19
CA THR A 192 -17.91 -11.58 19.46
C THR A 192 -18.16 -10.19 18.89
N ALA A 193 -17.19 -9.27 19.01
CA ALA A 193 -17.29 -7.94 18.39
C ALA A 193 -17.41 -8.01 16.86
N LEU A 194 -16.82 -9.04 16.23
CA LEU A 194 -16.87 -9.26 14.78
C LEU A 194 -18.03 -10.17 14.33
N ALA A 195 -19.01 -10.44 15.20
CA ALA A 195 -20.13 -11.32 14.89
C ALA A 195 -20.95 -10.87 13.67
N ASP A 196 -21.00 -9.56 13.40
CA ASP A 196 -21.71 -8.98 12.26
C ASP A 196 -21.11 -9.39 10.91
N GLU A 197 -19.84 -9.80 10.86
CA GLU A 197 -19.20 -10.32 9.65
C GLU A 197 -19.49 -11.81 9.43
N GLN A 198 -20.00 -12.52 10.45
CA GLN A 198 -20.30 -13.93 10.34
C GLN A 198 -21.49 -14.16 9.39
N GLY A 199 -21.33 -15.12 8.47
CA GLY A 199 -22.32 -15.44 7.45
C GLY A 199 -22.28 -14.56 6.19
N LYS A 200 -21.51 -13.45 6.17
CA LYS A 200 -21.30 -12.66 4.96
C LYS A 200 -20.34 -13.39 3.99
N PRO A 201 -20.55 -13.36 2.67
CA PRO A 201 -19.55 -13.81 1.69
C PRO A 201 -18.21 -13.10 1.92
N LEU A 202 -17.09 -13.82 1.81
CA LEU A 202 -15.74 -13.25 2.00
C LEU A 202 -15.49 -12.01 1.12
N ALA A 203 -16.11 -11.94 -0.07
CA ALA A 203 -16.02 -10.79 -0.98
C ALA A 203 -16.80 -9.54 -0.51
N LEU A 204 -17.70 -9.70 0.48
CA LEU A 204 -18.59 -8.66 1.01
C LEU A 204 -18.26 -8.26 2.46
N VAL A 205 -17.13 -8.72 3.00
CA VAL A 205 -16.68 -8.34 4.34
C VAL A 205 -16.46 -6.83 4.41
N ASP A 206 -17.01 -6.20 5.45
CA ASP A 206 -16.93 -4.75 5.65
C ASP A 206 -15.75 -4.41 6.56
N TYR A 207 -14.61 -4.08 5.96
CA TYR A 207 -13.41 -3.66 6.70
C TYR A 207 -13.63 -2.39 7.54
N GLY A 208 -14.54 -1.49 7.13
CA GLY A 208 -14.87 -0.29 7.90
C GLY A 208 -15.76 -0.60 9.11
N SER A 209 -16.58 -1.66 9.06
CA SER A 209 -17.23 -2.19 10.27
C SER A 209 -16.20 -2.80 11.21
N ILE A 210 -15.35 -3.69 10.70
CA ILE A 210 -14.30 -4.33 11.49
C ILE A 210 -13.42 -3.29 12.20
N GLU A 211 -13.01 -2.23 11.51
CA GLU A 211 -12.23 -1.15 12.11
C GLU A 211 -12.94 -0.51 13.31
N ARG A 212 -14.24 -0.19 13.18
CA ARG A 212 -15.05 0.42 14.24
C ARG A 212 -15.25 -0.53 15.42
N ASP A 213 -15.44 -1.81 15.15
CA ASP A 213 -15.64 -2.83 16.17
C ASP A 213 -14.33 -3.08 16.95
N LEU A 214 -13.19 -3.14 16.24
CA LEU A 214 -11.86 -3.30 16.86
C LEU A 214 -11.37 -2.04 17.59
N ALA A 215 -11.79 -0.84 17.17
CA ALA A 215 -11.43 0.42 17.83
C ALA A 215 -11.91 0.51 19.29
N GLN A 216 -12.87 -0.32 19.69
CA GLN A 216 -13.37 -0.42 21.06
C GLN A 216 -12.38 -1.08 22.03
N PHE A 217 -11.29 -1.68 21.53
CA PHE A 217 -10.28 -2.35 22.31
C PHE A 217 -8.98 -1.53 22.34
N PRO A 218 -8.75 -0.70 23.37
CA PRO A 218 -7.55 0.14 23.45
C PRO A 218 -6.25 -0.66 23.42
N LEU A 219 -6.27 -1.91 23.88
CA LEU A 219 -5.13 -2.80 23.88
C LEU A 219 -4.62 -3.15 22.46
N ILE A 220 -5.38 -2.89 21.40
CA ILE A 220 -4.95 -3.17 20.02
C ILE A 220 -4.03 -2.04 19.52
N ALA A 221 -2.78 -2.39 19.19
CA ALA A 221 -1.82 -1.48 18.58
C ALA A 221 -2.03 -1.41 17.06
N SER A 222 -2.13 -2.58 16.45
CA SER A 222 -2.40 -2.74 15.02
C SER A 222 -3.11 -4.07 14.77
N TYR A 223 -3.77 -4.17 13.62
CA TYR A 223 -4.43 -5.38 13.19
C TYR A 223 -4.27 -5.57 11.69
N SER A 224 -4.37 -6.81 11.23
CA SER A 224 -4.54 -7.14 9.81
C SER A 224 -5.64 -8.17 9.64
N VAL A 225 -6.43 -7.99 8.60
CA VAL A 225 -7.58 -8.84 8.27
C VAL A 225 -7.29 -9.52 6.94
N GLU A 226 -7.38 -10.83 6.91
CA GLU A 226 -7.12 -11.65 5.73
C GLU A 226 -8.28 -12.62 5.50
N ALA A 227 -8.90 -12.52 4.32
CA ALA A 227 -9.87 -13.52 3.87
C ALA A 227 -9.13 -14.80 3.45
N ARG A 228 -9.39 -15.91 4.13
CA ARG A 228 -8.88 -17.25 3.82
C ARG A 228 -10.01 -18.14 3.29
N PRO A 229 -10.14 -18.30 1.96
CA PRO A 229 -11.10 -19.23 1.38
C PRO A 229 -10.86 -20.66 1.92
N PRO A 230 -11.91 -21.49 2.09
CA PRO A 230 -13.27 -21.25 1.60
C PRO A 230 -14.15 -20.36 2.50
N ASN A 231 -13.91 -20.27 3.81
CA ASN A 231 -14.90 -19.71 4.75
C ASN A 231 -14.30 -19.10 6.02
N THR A 232 -13.02 -18.74 6.01
CA THR A 232 -12.30 -18.26 7.20
C THR A 232 -11.90 -16.81 7.06
N LEU A 233 -12.14 -16.01 8.10
CA LEU A 233 -11.61 -14.66 8.24
C LEU A 233 -10.50 -14.71 9.31
N ALA A 234 -9.26 -14.49 8.91
CA ALA A 234 -8.13 -14.44 9.83
C ALA A 234 -7.86 -12.99 10.25
N VAL A 235 -7.87 -12.74 11.56
CA VAL A 235 -7.61 -11.44 12.15
C VAL A 235 -6.36 -11.55 13.01
N ARG A 236 -5.26 -10.94 12.55
CA ARG A 236 -4.00 -10.92 13.29
C ARG A 236 -3.93 -9.61 14.06
N ILE A 237 -3.79 -9.68 15.38
CA ILE A 237 -3.74 -8.54 16.28
C ILE A 237 -2.33 -8.42 16.84
N VAL A 238 -1.86 -7.18 16.96
CA VAL A 238 -0.68 -6.82 17.73
C VAL A 238 -1.13 -6.02 18.92
N GLU A 239 -0.82 -6.49 20.13
CA GLU A 239 -1.17 -5.78 21.36
C GLU A 239 -0.20 -4.63 21.66
N ARG A 240 -0.73 -3.56 22.28
CA ARG A 240 0.04 -2.41 22.76
C ARG A 240 0.92 -2.78 23.92
N ARG A 241 2.20 -2.47 23.85
CA ARG A 241 3.12 -2.61 24.98
C ARG A 241 3.14 -1.29 25.77
N PRO A 242 2.64 -1.27 27.01
CA PRO A 242 2.76 -0.08 27.85
C PRO A 242 4.22 0.19 28.18
N VAL A 243 4.59 1.47 28.31
CA VAL A 243 5.98 1.89 28.55
C VAL A 243 6.14 2.68 29.84
N ALA A 244 5.13 3.49 30.20
CA ALA A 244 5.18 4.34 31.38
C ALA A 244 3.77 4.58 31.92
N GLN A 245 3.69 5.07 33.15
CA GLN A 245 2.45 5.52 33.76
C GLN A 245 2.48 7.02 34.03
N VAL A 246 1.36 7.69 33.79
CA VAL A 246 1.17 9.11 34.07
C VAL A 246 0.29 9.25 35.30
N GLN A 247 0.68 10.13 36.22
CA GLN A 247 -0.17 10.47 37.36
C GLN A 247 -1.30 11.40 36.91
N THR A 248 -2.53 11.05 37.29
CA THR A 248 -3.75 11.81 37.04
C THR A 248 -4.49 12.09 38.34
N ASP A 249 -5.52 12.94 38.30
CA ASP A 249 -6.34 13.27 39.48
C ASP A 249 -7.03 12.04 40.09
N SER A 250 -7.31 11.03 39.26
CA SER A 250 -7.98 9.78 39.64
C SER A 250 -7.03 8.61 39.93
N GLY A 251 -5.71 8.80 39.82
CA GLY A 251 -4.72 7.75 40.04
C GLY A 251 -3.60 7.76 39.01
N PHE A 252 -3.43 6.66 38.28
CA PHE A 252 -2.39 6.45 37.29
C PHE A 252 -2.96 5.85 36.01
N ASP A 253 -2.61 6.45 34.88
CA ASP A 253 -2.91 5.96 33.55
C ASP A 253 -1.65 5.33 32.95
N LEU A 254 -1.72 4.03 32.68
CA LEU A 254 -0.66 3.31 31.99
C LEU A 254 -0.77 3.56 30.50
N ILE A 255 0.29 4.12 29.90
CA ILE A 255 0.32 4.56 28.51
C ILE A 255 1.37 3.80 27.70
N ASP A 256 1.12 3.66 26.40
CA ASP A 256 2.09 3.11 25.44
C ASP A 256 2.95 4.19 24.79
N ALA A 257 3.88 3.77 23.92
CA ALA A 257 4.77 4.69 23.21
C ALA A 257 4.06 5.65 22.24
N ALA A 258 2.81 5.35 21.85
CA ALA A 258 1.99 6.23 21.03
C ALA A 258 1.17 7.23 21.88
N GLY A 259 1.25 7.14 23.21
CA GLY A 259 0.50 7.99 24.13
C GLY A 259 -0.94 7.56 24.36
N VAL A 260 -1.29 6.31 24.03
CA VAL A 260 -2.62 5.74 24.25
C VAL A 260 -2.69 5.08 25.62
N THR A 261 -3.72 5.39 26.39
CA THR A 261 -3.98 4.76 27.69
C THR A 261 -4.44 3.32 27.51
N VAL A 262 -3.67 2.38 28.06
CA VAL A 262 -3.90 0.94 28.02
C VAL A 262 -4.72 0.47 29.22
N GLN A 263 -4.44 1.03 30.40
CA GLN A 263 -5.08 0.64 31.67
C GLN A 263 -5.08 1.83 32.63
N GLN A 264 -6.15 1.96 33.43
CA GLN A 264 -6.21 2.91 34.54
C GLN A 264 -6.12 2.17 35.87
N SER A 265 -5.45 2.76 36.85
CA SER A 265 -5.29 2.21 38.18
C SER A 265 -5.34 3.31 39.24
N ALA A 266 -5.96 3.05 40.38
CA ALA A 266 -5.97 4.01 41.50
C ALA A 266 -4.60 4.15 42.17
N THR A 267 -3.75 3.12 42.06
CA THR A 267 -2.40 3.06 42.64
C THR A 267 -1.35 2.87 41.55
N ARG A 268 -0.12 3.28 41.85
CA ARG A 268 1.04 3.03 41.01
C ARG A 268 1.20 1.52 40.74
N LEU A 269 1.47 1.18 39.49
CA LEU A 269 1.77 -0.19 39.07
C LEU A 269 3.27 -0.43 39.15
N ASP A 270 3.64 -1.59 39.66
CA ASP A 270 5.04 -2.00 39.72
C ASP A 270 5.58 -2.31 38.32
N GLY A 271 6.88 -2.12 38.13
CA GLY A 271 7.56 -2.40 36.86
C GLY A 271 7.38 -1.34 35.78
N PHE A 272 6.63 -0.26 36.05
CA PHE A 272 6.49 0.87 35.13
C PHE A 272 6.99 2.19 35.75
N PRO A 273 7.86 2.93 35.04
CA PRO A 273 8.30 4.25 35.49
C PRO A 273 7.15 5.26 35.39
N VAL A 274 7.20 6.28 36.25
CA VAL A 274 6.30 7.43 36.12
C VAL A 274 6.88 8.38 35.08
N LEU A 275 6.06 8.79 34.13
CA LEU A 275 6.40 9.86 33.20
C LEU A 275 6.07 11.20 33.85
N ASP A 276 7.09 12.04 34.01
CA ASP A 276 6.93 13.42 34.42
C ASP A 276 6.49 14.29 33.23
N LEU A 277 5.27 14.80 33.31
CA LEU A 277 4.70 15.72 32.33
C LEU A 277 5.09 17.19 32.59
N SER A 278 5.92 17.46 33.61
CA SER A 278 6.43 18.80 33.89
C SER A 278 7.29 19.29 32.72
N GLY A 279 6.70 20.09 31.84
CA GLY A 279 7.35 20.60 30.64
C GLY A 279 7.20 19.73 29.38
N THR A 280 6.34 18.70 29.39
CA THR A 280 6.01 17.92 28.19
C THR A 280 4.53 17.54 28.18
N THR A 281 3.99 17.19 27.01
CA THR A 281 2.63 16.66 26.87
C THR A 281 2.68 15.31 26.18
N ILE A 282 1.69 14.45 26.44
CA ILE A 282 1.54 13.19 25.71
C ILE A 282 1.49 13.49 24.20
N GLY A 283 2.27 12.75 23.41
CA GLY A 283 2.41 12.97 21.97
C GLY A 283 3.36 14.11 21.56
N SER A 284 4.01 14.81 22.50
CA SER A 284 5.07 15.78 22.18
C SER A 284 6.32 15.07 21.65
N PRO A 285 7.22 15.78 20.92
CA PRO A 285 8.50 15.21 20.52
C PRO A 285 9.36 14.71 21.71
N GLY A 286 9.32 15.41 22.85
CA GLY A 286 10.02 14.98 24.06
C GLY A 286 9.41 13.73 24.71
N PHE A 287 8.08 13.59 24.67
CA PHE A 287 7.40 12.35 25.06
C PHE A 287 7.83 11.18 24.18
N THR A 288 7.82 11.36 22.86
CA THR A 288 8.22 10.31 21.91
C THR A 288 9.65 9.87 22.14
N ALA A 289 10.58 10.81 22.41
CA ALA A 289 11.96 10.49 22.75
C ALA A 289 12.05 9.70 24.07
N ALA A 290 11.39 10.16 25.13
CA ALA A 290 11.37 9.45 26.41
C ALA A 290 10.79 8.02 26.29
N ALA A 291 9.71 7.87 25.54
CA ALA A 291 9.11 6.56 25.26
C ALA A 291 10.05 5.66 24.45
N ALA A 292 10.74 6.20 23.44
CA ALA A 292 11.71 5.47 22.65
C ALA A 292 12.87 4.95 23.51
N VAL A 293 13.40 5.82 24.39
CA VAL A 293 14.43 5.42 25.37
C VAL A 293 13.94 4.27 26.23
N LEU A 294 12.74 4.37 26.84
CA LEU A 294 12.20 3.27 27.63
C LEU A 294 12.04 1.96 26.85
N THR A 295 11.61 2.01 25.59
CA THR A 295 11.47 0.80 24.77
C THR A 295 12.80 0.15 24.38
N SER A 296 13.89 0.91 24.41
CA SER A 296 15.24 0.43 24.11
C SER A 296 16.01 -0.05 25.34
N LEU A 297 15.55 0.28 26.55
CA LEU A 297 16.21 -0.15 27.77
C LEU A 297 16.05 -1.68 27.97
N PRO A 298 17.13 -2.38 28.37
CA PRO A 298 17.02 -3.73 28.90
C PRO A 298 16.08 -3.79 30.11
N ASP A 299 15.34 -4.90 30.27
CA ASP A 299 14.40 -5.12 31.38
C ASP A 299 15.05 -4.92 32.76
N THR A 300 16.34 -5.24 32.88
CA THR A 300 17.17 -5.06 34.07
C THR A 300 17.30 -3.59 34.49
N LEU A 301 17.46 -2.68 33.53
CA LEU A 301 17.52 -1.24 33.78
C LEU A 301 16.12 -0.65 33.92
N LEU A 302 15.18 -1.05 33.06
CA LEU A 302 13.82 -0.53 33.05
C LEU A 302 13.13 -0.74 34.41
N SER A 303 13.29 -1.91 35.02
CA SER A 303 12.74 -2.21 36.35
C SER A 303 13.32 -1.34 37.48
N GLN A 304 14.47 -0.72 37.26
CA GLN A 304 15.07 0.22 38.20
C GLN A 304 14.63 1.67 37.94
N VAL A 305 13.97 2.00 36.82
CA VAL A 305 13.56 3.38 36.54
C VAL A 305 12.30 3.73 37.34
N SER A 306 12.41 4.76 38.18
CA SER A 306 11.30 5.29 38.97
C SER A 306 10.59 6.46 38.28
N LEU A 307 11.33 7.34 37.62
CA LEU A 307 10.83 8.54 36.98
C LEU A 307 11.57 8.77 35.67
N ILE A 308 10.88 9.23 34.64
CA ILE A 308 11.48 9.70 33.40
C ILE A 308 10.87 11.05 33.01
N SER A 309 11.69 11.94 32.48
CA SER A 309 11.28 13.24 31.97
C SER A 309 11.96 13.50 30.62
N GLY A 310 11.18 13.96 29.65
CA GLY A 310 11.65 14.33 28.31
C GLY A 310 11.04 15.66 27.91
N SER A 311 11.64 16.78 28.35
CA SER A 311 11.14 18.11 28.00
C SER A 311 11.36 18.43 26.52
N THR A 312 12.45 17.93 25.94
CA THR A 312 12.78 18.04 24.51
C THR A 312 13.29 16.70 23.98
N PRO A 313 13.33 16.49 22.65
CA PRO A 313 13.84 15.24 22.07
C PRO A 313 15.26 14.88 22.50
N ASP A 314 16.10 15.90 22.69
CA ASP A 314 17.53 15.74 23.01
C ASP A 314 17.82 15.82 24.53
N SER A 315 16.77 15.92 25.37
CA SER A 315 16.90 16.08 26.81
C SER A 315 15.98 15.11 27.53
N VAL A 316 16.34 13.83 27.45
CA VAL A 316 15.74 12.78 28.26
C VAL A 316 16.58 12.58 29.51
N THR A 317 15.91 12.56 30.65
CA THR A 317 16.51 12.26 31.95
C THR A 317 15.66 11.23 32.69
N MET A 318 16.30 10.36 33.45
CA MET A 318 15.62 9.35 34.25
C MET A 318 16.20 9.31 35.66
N THR A 319 15.45 8.72 36.58
CA THR A 319 15.85 8.58 37.98
C THR A 319 15.57 7.16 38.44
N PHE A 320 16.58 6.50 38.99
CA PHE A 320 16.44 5.14 39.48
C PHE A 320 15.74 5.07 40.84
N THR A 321 15.08 3.94 41.08
CA THR A 321 14.53 3.53 42.38
C THR A 321 15.65 3.39 43.42
N GLY A 322 15.31 3.47 44.71
CA GLY A 322 16.28 3.29 45.79
C GLY A 322 16.97 4.61 46.15
N ALA A 323 18.28 4.71 45.92
CA ALA A 323 19.09 5.87 46.30
C ALA A 323 18.72 7.17 45.55
N GLY A 324 17.95 7.06 44.45
CA GLY A 324 17.53 8.23 43.65
C GLY A 324 18.60 8.72 42.68
N GLN A 325 19.47 7.83 42.20
CA GLN A 325 20.51 8.14 41.22
C GLN A 325 19.89 8.72 39.95
N ARG A 326 20.47 9.81 39.44
CA ARG A 326 19.98 10.51 38.25
C ARG A 326 20.78 10.07 37.04
N VAL A 327 20.11 9.89 35.91
CA VAL A 327 20.76 9.59 34.63
C VAL A 327 20.35 10.64 33.62
N VAL A 328 21.35 11.29 33.02
CA VAL A 328 21.20 12.17 31.87
C VAL A 328 21.44 11.33 30.62
N TRP A 329 20.39 11.13 29.84
CA TRP A 329 20.40 10.25 28.67
C TRP A 329 20.59 10.99 27.35
N GLY A 330 20.10 12.24 27.26
CA GLY A 330 20.13 13.02 26.03
C GLY A 330 19.05 12.59 25.05
N ASP A 331 19.42 12.37 23.79
CA ASP A 331 18.54 11.84 22.74
C ASP A 331 18.36 10.31 22.80
N ALA A 332 17.44 9.80 21.98
CA ALA A 332 17.17 8.37 21.85
C ALA A 332 18.16 7.61 20.93
N ASP A 333 19.14 8.30 20.33
CA ASP A 333 20.11 7.65 19.44
C ASP A 333 21.12 6.83 20.24
N ASP A 334 21.67 5.79 19.59
CA ASP A 334 22.63 4.85 20.18
C ASP A 334 22.19 4.26 21.53
N SER A 335 20.88 4.14 21.76
CA SER A 335 20.33 3.77 23.06
C SER A 335 20.81 2.40 23.56
N ASP A 336 21.00 1.43 22.66
CA ASP A 336 21.56 0.11 23.01
C ASP A 336 22.99 0.23 23.57
N LEU A 337 23.82 1.09 22.98
CA LEU A 337 25.19 1.33 23.42
C LEU A 337 25.20 2.12 24.74
N LYS A 338 24.36 3.16 24.86
CA LYS A 338 24.19 3.94 26.09
C LYS A 338 23.75 3.06 27.26
N ALA A 339 22.82 2.13 27.03
CA ALA A 339 22.36 1.17 28.03
C ALA A 339 23.52 0.30 28.54
N LEU A 340 24.31 -0.27 27.63
CA LEU A 340 25.47 -1.09 27.98
C LEU A 340 26.49 -0.30 28.78
N ILE A 341 26.80 0.94 28.37
CA ILE A 341 27.71 1.83 29.10
C ILE A 341 27.17 2.10 30.51
N LEU A 342 25.89 2.45 30.63
CA LEU A 342 25.24 2.74 31.90
C LEU A 342 25.31 1.55 32.86
N GLU A 343 25.05 0.32 32.40
CA GLU A 343 25.21 -0.89 33.21
C GLU A 343 26.64 -1.04 33.75
N ARG A 344 27.67 -0.73 32.93
CA ARG A 344 29.07 -0.78 33.36
C ARG A 344 29.38 0.31 34.39
N LEU A 345 28.85 1.51 34.23
CA LEU A 345 29.06 2.60 35.19
C LEU A 345 28.43 2.26 36.55
N ILE A 346 27.18 1.79 36.55
CA ILE A 346 26.47 1.39 37.78
C ILE A 346 27.26 0.31 38.53
N ALA A 347 27.83 -0.66 37.81
CA ALA A 347 28.61 -1.74 38.41
C ALA A 347 29.92 -1.28 39.10
N THR A 348 30.39 -0.04 38.84
CA THR A 348 31.60 0.52 39.47
C THR A 348 31.31 1.32 40.74
N GLN A 349 30.06 1.66 41.01
CA GLN A 349 29.66 2.55 42.09
C GLN A 349 28.93 1.80 43.21
N ASP A 350 28.91 2.40 44.40
CA ASP A 350 28.09 1.91 45.50
C ASP A 350 26.59 2.14 45.18
N PRO A 351 25.75 1.09 45.20
CA PRO A 351 24.31 1.23 44.99
C PRO A 351 23.62 2.22 45.94
N ALA A 352 24.19 2.48 47.12
CA ALA A 352 23.66 3.43 48.09
C ALA A 352 24.11 4.88 47.85
N ALA A 353 25.08 5.11 46.98
CA ALA A 353 25.58 6.46 46.70
C ALA A 353 24.61 7.23 45.79
N GLN A 354 24.37 8.50 46.13
CA GLN A 354 23.69 9.45 45.25
C GLN A 354 24.70 10.03 44.26
N VAL A 355 24.65 9.51 43.03
CA VAL A 355 25.50 9.93 41.92
C VAL A 355 24.65 10.25 40.70
N GLU A 356 25.19 11.10 39.82
CA GLU A 356 24.61 11.39 38.51
C GLU A 356 25.43 10.71 37.41
N TYR A 357 24.79 9.91 36.57
CA TYR A 357 25.39 9.31 35.38
C TYR A 357 25.00 10.13 34.15
N ASP A 358 25.98 10.71 33.46
CA ASP A 358 25.76 11.35 32.17
C ASP A 358 26.25 10.41 31.06
N VAL A 359 25.28 9.85 30.33
CA VAL A 359 25.50 8.95 29.18
C VAL A 359 24.99 9.58 27.88
N SER A 360 24.73 10.89 27.88
CA SER A 360 24.29 11.63 26.69
C SER A 360 25.26 11.52 25.52
N SER A 361 26.56 11.36 25.83
CA SER A 361 27.63 11.14 24.86
C SER A 361 28.29 9.79 25.09
N PRO A 362 27.99 8.75 24.27
CA PRO A 362 28.50 7.39 24.49
C PRO A 362 30.03 7.28 24.55
N GLN A 363 30.74 8.17 23.85
CA GLN A 363 32.21 8.16 23.81
C GLN A 363 32.87 8.81 25.03
N SER A 364 32.11 9.55 25.83
CA SER A 364 32.62 10.32 26.97
C SER A 364 31.64 10.32 28.15
N PRO A 365 31.31 9.14 28.73
CA PRO A 365 30.43 9.08 29.89
C PRO A 365 31.07 9.72 31.12
N VAL A 366 30.25 10.38 31.95
CA VAL A 366 30.71 11.07 33.16
C VAL A 366 29.89 10.63 34.37
N ILE A 367 30.53 10.52 35.53
CA ILE A 367 29.88 10.32 36.83
C ILE A 367 30.14 11.57 37.68
N ARG A 368 29.11 12.11 38.32
CA ARG A 368 29.21 13.28 39.20
C ARG A 368 28.71 13.00 40.61
#